data_AF-A0A940TV99-F1
#
_entry.id   AF-A0A940TV99-F1
#
_cell.length_a   1.000
_cell.length_b   1.000
_cell.length_c   1.000
_cell.angle_alpha   90.00
_cell.angle_beta   90.00
_cell.angle_gamma   90.00
#
_symmetry.space_group_name_H-M   'P 1'
#
loop_
_entity.id
_entity.type
_entity.pdbx_description
1 polymer ?
#
loop_
_entity_poly.entity_id
_entity_poly.type
_entity_poly.pdbx_seq_one_letter_code
_entity_poly.pdbx_strand_id
1 'polypeptide(L)'
;MSLTKGIRNPLGFIRLTQLTAALLLVVGEVIWVGLWYQTFLMNVDLDRTKTGVVFCGLMFLAYLLAQPLYATRLVKSLSQIILYAGLVLGFLLATKILLDSQGITFFTGLRELNHFVVVTILVEVWLLWRGVSLSQDAIQPKLAWRRFLTGLLMILANMLIITRVEPG
;
A
#
# COMPACT_ATOMS: atom_id res chain seq x y z
N MET A 1 44.98 29.27 2.64
CA MET A 1 43.55 29.64 2.67
C MET A 1 42.77 28.50 1.98
N SER A 2 42.31 27.51 2.75
CA SER A 2 41.76 26.24 2.21
C SER A 2 40.23 26.26 2.21
N LEU A 3 39.63 26.43 1.02
CA LEU A 3 38.19 26.48 0.74
C LEU A 3 37.59 25.08 0.53
N THR A 4 37.81 24.15 1.45
CA THR A 4 37.30 22.78 1.31
C THR A 4 36.91 22.18 2.66
N LYS A 5 35.73 22.53 3.17
CA LYS A 5 34.99 21.68 4.13
C LYS A 5 33.55 22.18 4.29
N GLY A 6 32.85 22.28 3.16
CA GLY A 6 31.39 22.21 3.18
C GLY A 6 31.01 20.76 3.50
N ILE A 7 30.93 20.44 4.80
CA ILE A 7 30.43 19.17 5.31
C ILE A 7 28.95 19.11 4.93
N ARG A 8 28.65 18.62 3.71
CA ARG A 8 27.31 18.14 3.36
C ARG A 8 27.01 17.02 4.33
N ASN A 9 26.13 17.29 5.27
CA ASN A 9 25.73 16.37 6.33
C ASN A 9 25.25 15.05 5.67
N PRO A 10 26.08 13.99 5.65
CA PRO A 10 25.82 12.81 4.80
C PRO A 10 24.53 12.08 5.26
N LEU A 11 24.17 12.27 6.52
CA LEU A 11 22.94 11.78 7.14
C LEU A 11 21.66 12.39 6.52
N GLY A 12 21.70 13.65 6.09
CA GLY A 12 20.53 14.31 5.49
C GLY A 12 20.25 13.80 4.06
N PHE A 13 21.30 13.61 3.27
CA PHE A 13 21.19 13.12 1.90
C PHE A 13 20.68 11.67 1.83
N ILE A 14 21.17 10.80 2.73
CA ILE A 14 20.73 9.40 2.81
C ILE A 14 19.24 9.30 3.21
N ARG A 15 18.77 10.18 4.11
CA ARG A 15 17.34 10.20 4.50
C ARG A 15 16.44 10.66 3.36
N LEU A 16 16.87 11.65 2.58
CA LEU A 16 16.09 12.15 1.46
C LEU A 16 15.95 11.10 0.36
N THR A 17 17.03 10.39 0.02
CA THR A 17 16.99 9.32 -1.00
C THR A 17 16.17 8.11 -0.56
N GLN A 18 16.18 7.77 0.74
CA GLN A 18 15.30 6.72 1.28
C GLN A 18 13.83 7.13 1.22
N LEU A 19 13.52 8.39 1.54
CA LEU A 19 12.15 8.91 1.46
C LEU A 19 11.64 8.91 0.01
N THR A 20 12.45 9.37 -0.94
CA THR A 20 12.05 9.37 -2.36
C THR A 20 11.88 7.96 -2.90
N ALA A 21 12.75 7.02 -2.52
CA ALA A 21 12.60 5.61 -2.88
C ALA A 21 11.32 4.99 -2.27
N ALA A 22 11.00 5.31 -1.01
CA ALA A 22 9.77 4.87 -0.37
C ALA A 22 8.54 5.40 -1.10
N LEU A 23 8.53 6.69 -1.46
CA LEU A 23 7.44 7.32 -2.21
C LEU A 23 7.25 6.69 -3.59
N LEU A 24 8.34 6.45 -4.34
CA LEU A 24 8.27 5.78 -5.64
C LEU A 24 7.73 4.35 -5.51
N LEU A 25 8.12 3.62 -4.46
CA LEU A 25 7.59 2.29 -4.20
C LEU A 25 6.11 2.31 -3.81
N VAL A 26 5.67 3.28 -3.00
CA VAL A 26 4.24 3.45 -2.68
C VAL A 26 3.44 3.70 -3.96
N VAL A 27 3.89 4.64 -4.80
CA VAL A 27 3.20 4.94 -6.07
C VAL A 27 3.17 3.72 -6.99
N GLY A 28 4.30 3.01 -7.14
CA GLY A 28 4.38 1.81 -7.95
C GLY A 28 3.45 0.69 -7.45
N GLU A 29 3.40 0.45 -6.14
CA GLU A 29 2.52 -0.55 -5.51
C GLU A 29 1.05 -0.16 -5.68
N VAL A 30 0.69 1.12 -5.50
CA VAL A 30 -0.70 1.58 -5.67
C VAL A 30 -1.16 1.47 -7.11
N ILE A 31 -0.33 1.87 -8.08
CA ILE A 31 -0.66 1.71 -9.50
C ILE A 31 -0.92 0.23 -9.80
N TRP A 32 -0.02 -0.62 -9.33
CA TRP A 32 -0.09 -2.04 -9.62
C TRP A 32 -1.29 -2.73 -8.98
N VAL A 33 -1.48 -2.52 -7.68
CA VAL A 33 -2.62 -3.07 -6.92
C VAL A 33 -3.94 -2.47 -7.42
N GLY A 34 -3.94 -1.20 -7.83
CA GLY A 34 -5.08 -0.55 -8.46
C GLY A 34 -5.51 -1.23 -9.75
N LEU A 35 -4.56 -1.62 -10.61
CA LEU A 35 -4.86 -2.41 -11.82
C LEU A 35 -5.48 -3.76 -11.45
N TRP A 36 -4.92 -4.46 -10.45
CA TRP A 36 -5.47 -5.72 -9.96
C TRP A 36 -6.89 -5.59 -9.44
N TYR A 37 -7.11 -4.58 -8.60
CA TYR A 37 -8.41 -4.28 -8.04
C TYR A 37 -9.46 -4.05 -9.14
N GLN A 38 -9.10 -3.30 -10.18
CA GLN A 38 -9.98 -3.08 -11.34
C GLN A 38 -10.23 -4.36 -12.14
N THR A 39 -9.19 -5.19 -12.36
CA THR A 39 -9.36 -6.47 -13.05
C THR A 39 -10.31 -7.41 -12.31
N PHE A 40 -10.16 -7.54 -10.99
CA PHE A 40 -11.06 -8.41 -10.22
C PHE A 40 -12.49 -7.88 -10.17
N LEU A 41 -12.70 -6.59 -10.48
CA LEU A 41 -13.97 -5.90 -10.41
C LEU A 41 -14.42 -5.36 -11.76
N MET A 42 -14.06 -6.03 -12.87
CA MET A 42 -14.34 -5.59 -14.25
C MET A 42 -15.79 -5.17 -14.56
N ASN A 43 -16.76 -5.63 -13.76
CA ASN A 43 -18.19 -5.31 -13.91
C ASN A 43 -18.70 -4.21 -12.96
N VAL A 44 -17.80 -3.55 -12.22
CA VAL A 44 -18.15 -2.52 -11.22
C VAL A 44 -17.60 -1.18 -11.68
N ASP A 45 -18.47 -0.17 -11.76
CA ASP A 45 -18.05 1.19 -12.07
C ASP A 45 -17.31 1.77 -10.86
N LEU A 46 -15.99 1.86 -10.99
CA LEU A 46 -15.07 2.30 -9.96
C LEU A 46 -14.52 3.68 -10.28
N ASP A 47 -14.71 4.62 -9.36
CA ASP A 47 -13.97 5.88 -9.39
C ASP A 47 -12.48 5.58 -9.15
N ARG A 48 -11.71 5.59 -10.25
CA ARG A 48 -10.28 5.28 -10.27
C ARG A 48 -9.49 6.28 -9.44
N THR A 49 -9.88 7.54 -9.44
CA THR A 49 -9.21 8.61 -8.69
C THR A 49 -9.40 8.39 -7.21
N LYS A 50 -10.66 8.17 -6.78
CA LYS A 50 -10.99 7.87 -5.38
C LYS A 50 -10.26 6.62 -4.89
N THR A 51 -10.28 5.55 -5.68
CA THR A 51 -9.58 4.29 -5.34
C THR A 51 -8.08 4.51 -5.17
N GLY A 52 -7.43 5.21 -6.11
CA GLY A 52 -6.00 5.54 -6.02
C GLY A 52 -5.66 6.38 -4.79
N VAL A 53 -6.48 7.39 -4.47
CA VAL A 53 -6.29 8.23 -3.28
C VAL A 53 -6.42 7.41 -1.99
N VAL A 54 -7.43 6.54 -1.90
CA VAL A 54 -7.62 5.67 -0.72
C VAL A 54 -6.44 4.72 -0.56
N PHE A 55 -5.99 4.06 -1.63
CA PHE A 55 -4.87 3.12 -1.59
C PHE A 55 -3.55 3.81 -1.22
N CYS A 56 -3.27 4.97 -1.82
CA CYS A 56 -2.13 5.82 -1.44
C CYS A 56 -2.20 6.23 0.03
N GLY A 57 -3.35 6.74 0.48
CA GLY A 57 -3.56 7.19 1.85
C GLY A 57 -3.35 6.06 2.85
N LEU A 58 -3.86 4.88 2.56
CA LEU A 58 -3.78 3.70 3.43
C LEU A 58 -2.34 3.17 3.54
N MET A 59 -1.59 3.09 2.43
CA MET A 59 -0.17 2.75 2.47
C MET A 59 0.66 3.79 3.22
N PHE A 60 0.40 5.08 2.97
CA PHE A 60 1.14 6.17 3.58
C PHE A 60 0.88 6.25 5.09
N LEU A 61 -0.37 6.06 5.49
CA LEU A 61 -0.77 5.96 6.89
C LEU A 61 -0.05 4.80 7.59
N ALA A 62 -0.06 3.61 6.99
CA ALA A 62 0.63 2.45 7.55
C ALA A 62 2.14 2.69 7.70
N TYR A 63 2.77 3.29 6.69
CA TYR A 63 4.19 3.67 6.73
C TYR A 63 4.49 4.69 7.84
N LEU A 64 3.72 5.79 7.89
CA LEU A 64 3.91 6.87 8.85
C LEU A 64 3.60 6.47 10.29
N LEU A 65 2.62 5.59 10.52
CA LEU A 65 2.34 5.07 11.86
C LEU A 65 3.47 4.17 12.34
N ALA A 66 3.97 3.31 11.46
CA ALA A 66 4.96 2.33 11.83
C ALA A 66 6.37 2.94 12.06
N GLN A 67 6.75 3.96 11.30
CA GLN A 67 8.06 4.61 11.40
C GLN A 67 8.42 5.14 12.82
N PRO A 68 7.62 6.02 13.47
CA PRO A 68 7.93 6.54 14.81
C PRO A 68 7.79 5.45 15.88
N LEU A 69 6.90 4.48 15.67
CA LEU A 69 6.67 3.37 16.60
C LEU A 69 7.86 2.40 16.68
N TYR A 70 8.64 2.28 15.60
CA TYR A 70 9.93 1.56 15.61
C TYR A 70 11.08 2.44 16.08
N ALA A 71 11.02 3.75 15.87
CA ALA A 71 12.05 4.69 16.33
C ALA A 71 12.00 4.91 17.85
N THR A 72 10.81 4.91 18.43
CA THR A 72 10.60 5.06 19.86
C THR A 72 10.89 3.73 20.55
N ARG A 73 11.80 3.71 21.55
CA ARG A 73 12.02 2.56 22.44
C ARG A 73 10.86 2.37 23.43
N LEU A 74 9.64 2.64 22.98
CA LEU A 74 8.41 2.36 23.73
C LEU A 74 8.34 0.86 24.04
N VAL A 75 7.64 0.51 25.11
CA VAL A 75 7.37 -0.90 25.44
C VAL A 75 6.76 -1.54 24.21
N LYS A 76 7.42 -2.60 23.70
CA LYS A 76 7.09 -3.26 22.43
C LYS A 76 5.58 -3.54 22.29
N SER A 77 4.94 -3.94 23.39
CA SER A 77 3.50 -4.20 23.47
C SER A 77 2.64 -2.96 23.20
N LEU A 78 2.98 -1.79 23.76
CA LEU A 78 2.21 -0.56 23.55
C LEU A 78 2.37 -0.03 22.12
N SER A 79 3.58 -0.12 21.57
CA SER A 79 3.86 0.23 20.18
C SER A 79 3.04 -0.64 19.20
N GLN A 80 2.95 -1.95 19.47
CA GLN A 80 2.12 -2.87 18.70
C GLN A 80 0.62 -2.54 18.80
N ILE A 81 0.10 -2.23 20.00
CA ILE A 81 -1.31 -1.87 20.19
C ILE A 81 -1.66 -0.62 19.38
N ILE A 82 -0.83 0.42 19.45
CA ILE A 82 -1.07 1.67 18.70
C ILE A 82 -1.03 1.41 17.20
N LEU A 83 -0.06 0.62 16.74
CA LEU A 83 0.03 0.24 15.32
C LEU A 83 -1.24 -0.48 14.88
N TYR A 84 -1.65 -1.54 15.58
CA TYR A 84 -2.84 -2.30 15.20
C TYR A 84 -4.11 -1.45 15.27
N ALA A 85 -4.28 -0.61 16.29
CA ALA A 85 -5.42 0.29 16.38
C ALA A 85 -5.48 1.26 15.19
N GLY A 86 -4.35 1.88 14.83
CA GLY A 86 -4.27 2.78 13.68
C GLY A 86 -4.51 2.10 12.34
N LEU A 87 -3.98 0.87 12.17
CA LEU A 87 -4.22 0.06 10.97
C LEU A 87 -5.70 -0.35 10.85
N VAL A 88 -6.34 -0.76 11.96
CA VAL A 88 -7.77 -1.09 11.98
C VAL A 88 -8.63 0.13 11.66
N LEU A 89 -8.31 1.30 12.22
CA LEU A 89 -9.02 2.53 11.89
C LEU A 89 -8.85 2.93 10.41
N GLY A 90 -7.63 2.81 9.88
CA GLY A 90 -7.32 3.06 8.48
C GLY A 90 -8.09 2.12 7.55
N PHE A 91 -8.13 0.83 7.88
CA PHE A 91 -8.90 -0.19 7.19
C PHE A 91 -10.40 0.14 7.18
N LEU A 92 -11.00 0.40 8.36
CA LEU A 92 -12.43 0.69 8.45
C LEU A 92 -12.80 1.97 7.67
N LEU A 93 -11.93 2.99 7.68
CA LEU A 93 -12.16 4.22 6.93
C LEU A 93 -12.06 3.99 5.42
N ALA A 94 -11.02 3.29 4.95
CA ALA A 94 -10.84 2.97 3.54
C ALA A 94 -11.98 2.11 3.01
N THR A 95 -12.32 1.05 3.73
CA THR A 95 -13.41 0.13 3.41
C THR A 95 -14.73 0.89 3.32
N LYS A 96 -15.04 1.76 4.29
CA LYS A 96 -16.23 2.61 4.24
C LYS A 96 -16.25 3.51 3.01
N ILE A 97 -15.15 4.22 2.74
CA ILE A 97 -15.07 5.13 1.58
C ILE A 97 -15.28 4.37 0.27
N LEU A 98 -14.68 3.19 0.11
CA LEU A 98 -14.77 2.40 -1.12
C LEU A 98 -16.15 1.74 -1.29
N LEU A 99 -16.73 1.21 -0.21
CA LEU A 99 -18.05 0.57 -0.22
C LEU A 99 -19.20 1.56 -0.37
N ASP A 100 -19.11 2.75 0.24
CA ASP A 100 -20.16 3.78 0.13
C ASP A 100 -20.39 4.20 -1.33
N SER A 101 -19.36 4.11 -2.20
CA SER A 101 -19.52 4.35 -3.64
C SER A 101 -20.45 3.37 -4.34
N GLN A 102 -20.63 2.17 -3.77
CA GLN A 102 -21.46 1.10 -4.32
C GLN A 102 -22.78 0.94 -3.56
N GLY A 103 -23.03 1.75 -2.52
CA GLY A 103 -24.20 1.63 -1.66
C GLY A 103 -24.25 0.32 -0.84
N ILE A 104 -23.12 -0.38 -0.74
CA ILE A 104 -23.02 -1.65 0.00
C ILE A 104 -22.56 -1.35 1.42
N THR A 105 -23.23 -1.90 2.43
CA THR A 105 -22.74 -1.83 3.81
C THR A 105 -21.77 -2.98 4.08
N PHE A 106 -20.73 -2.72 4.87
CA PHE A 106 -19.68 -3.71 5.18
C PHE A 106 -20.24 -5.03 5.71
N PHE A 107 -21.12 -4.99 6.70
CA PHE A 107 -21.65 -6.20 7.34
C PHE A 107 -22.57 -7.00 6.41
N THR A 108 -23.41 -6.34 5.62
CA THR A 108 -24.26 -7.01 4.63
C THR A 108 -23.40 -7.64 3.54
N GLY A 109 -22.44 -6.89 3.01
CA GLY A 109 -21.49 -7.38 2.01
C GLY A 109 -20.67 -8.57 2.48
N LEU A 110 -20.23 -8.57 3.74
CA LEU A 110 -19.49 -9.70 4.32
C LEU A 110 -20.38 -10.93 4.50
N ARG A 111 -21.62 -10.74 4.98
CA ARG A 111 -22.59 -11.84 5.18
C ARG A 111 -22.95 -12.52 3.86
N GLU A 112 -23.06 -11.73 2.79
CA GLU A 112 -23.38 -12.23 1.45
C GLU A 112 -22.14 -12.73 0.69
N LEU A 113 -20.95 -12.65 1.30
CA LEU A 113 -19.67 -12.91 0.64
C LEU A 113 -19.58 -12.18 -0.70
N ASN A 114 -20.06 -10.93 -0.72
CA ASN A 114 -20.05 -10.11 -1.91
C ASN A 114 -18.61 -9.97 -2.41
N HIS A 115 -18.39 -10.35 -3.67
CA HIS A 115 -17.07 -10.38 -4.29
C HIS A 115 -16.35 -9.03 -4.19
N PHE A 116 -17.07 -7.91 -4.33
CA PHE A 116 -16.52 -6.57 -4.15
C PHE A 116 -15.90 -6.40 -2.76
N VAL A 117 -16.67 -6.71 -1.72
CA VAL A 117 -16.24 -6.56 -0.33
C VAL A 117 -15.03 -7.44 -0.03
N VAL A 118 -15.05 -8.70 -0.49
CA VAL A 118 -13.94 -9.64 -0.28
C VAL A 118 -12.66 -9.13 -0.94
N VAL A 119 -12.73 -8.69 -2.20
CA VAL A 119 -11.57 -8.14 -2.93
C VAL A 119 -11.05 -6.86 -2.27
N THR A 120 -11.94 -5.94 -1.85
CA THR A 120 -11.55 -4.72 -1.13
C THR A 120 -10.78 -5.06 0.15
N ILE A 121 -11.29 -5.98 0.97
CA ILE A 121 -10.64 -6.39 2.22
C ILE A 121 -9.25 -6.98 1.94
N LEU A 122 -9.13 -7.87 0.97
CA LEU A 122 -7.85 -8.50 0.62
C LEU A 122 -6.81 -7.48 0.15
N VAL A 123 -7.24 -6.54 -0.70
CA VAL A 123 -6.38 -5.46 -1.20
C VAL A 123 -5.95 -4.51 -0.08
N GLU A 124 -6.86 -4.10 0.79
CA GLU A 124 -6.52 -3.24 1.92
C GLU A 124 -5.55 -3.92 2.89
N VAL A 125 -5.79 -5.18 3.25
CA VAL A 125 -4.88 -5.97 4.11
C VAL A 125 -3.49 -6.06 3.46
N TRP A 126 -3.43 -6.32 2.16
CA TRP A 126 -2.18 -6.33 1.41
C TRP A 126 -1.47 -4.98 1.50
N LEU A 127 -2.14 -3.87 1.18
CA LEU A 127 -1.56 -2.53 1.21
C LEU A 127 -1.09 -2.10 2.60
N LEU A 128 -1.84 -2.41 3.66
CA LEU A 128 -1.43 -2.17 5.05
C LEU A 128 -0.14 -2.93 5.38
N TRP A 129 -0.12 -4.24 5.07
CA TRP A 129 1.06 -5.07 5.28
C TRP A 129 2.29 -4.53 4.53
N ARG A 130 2.10 -4.11 3.28
CA ARG A 130 3.16 -3.50 2.46
C ARG A 130 3.64 -2.17 3.06
N GLY A 131 2.73 -1.30 3.50
CA GLY A 131 3.07 -0.02 4.14
C GLY A 131 3.90 -0.19 5.41
N VAL A 132 3.54 -1.15 6.27
CA VAL A 132 4.31 -1.49 7.48
C VAL A 132 5.67 -2.09 7.12
N SER A 133 5.75 -2.97 6.13
CA SER A 133 7.04 -3.55 5.69
C SER A 133 8.01 -2.47 5.18
N LEU A 134 7.50 -1.45 4.48
CA LEU A 134 8.30 -0.33 3.99
C LEU A 134 8.93 0.50 5.12
N SER A 135 8.33 0.54 6.31
CA SER A 135 8.90 1.29 7.44
C SER A 135 9.98 0.53 8.21
N GLN A 136 10.01 -0.81 8.11
CA GLN A 136 10.94 -1.68 8.84
C GLN A 136 12.25 -1.91 8.08
N ASP A 137 12.18 -2.04 6.76
CA ASP A 137 13.33 -2.35 5.94
C ASP A 137 14.07 -1.08 5.52
N ALA A 138 15.37 -0.99 5.79
CA ALA A 138 16.23 -0.08 5.02
C ALA A 138 16.07 -0.48 3.54
N ILE A 139 15.48 0.40 2.72
CA ILE A 139 15.15 0.09 1.33
C ILE A 139 16.45 -0.21 0.58
N GLN A 140 16.79 -1.49 0.51
CA GLN A 140 17.91 -1.94 -0.29
C GLN A 140 17.46 -1.94 -1.76
N PRO A 141 18.21 -1.33 -2.68
CA PRO A 141 17.85 -1.26 -4.09
C PRO A 141 17.54 -2.65 -4.70
N LYS A 142 18.28 -3.67 -4.27
CA LYS A 142 18.08 -5.08 -4.69
C LYS A 142 16.72 -5.64 -4.26
N LEU A 143 16.24 -5.27 -3.07
CA LEU A 143 14.95 -5.70 -2.53
C LEU A 143 13.80 -4.96 -3.22
N ALA A 144 13.97 -3.66 -3.47
CA ALA A 144 13.04 -2.84 -4.24
C ALA A 144 12.85 -3.40 -5.67
N TRP A 145 13.95 -3.78 -6.34
CA TRP A 145 13.90 -4.37 -7.68
C TRP A 145 13.21 -5.74 -7.70
N ARG A 146 13.51 -6.61 -6.74
CA ARG A 146 12.79 -7.89 -6.60
C ARG A 146 11.29 -7.70 -6.42
N ARG A 147 10.89 -6.75 -5.58
CA ARG A 147 9.47 -6.43 -5.30
C ARG A 147 8.77 -5.91 -6.55
N PHE A 148 9.40 -5.00 -7.29
CA PHE A 148 8.91 -4.54 -8.58
C PHE A 148 8.75 -5.69 -9.58
N LEU A 149 9.73 -6.60 -9.67
CA LEU A 149 9.70 -7.73 -10.58
C LEU A 149 8.58 -8.73 -10.23
N THR A 150 8.31 -8.96 -8.94
CA THR A 150 7.16 -9.78 -8.51
C THR A 150 5.85 -9.13 -8.94
N GLY A 151 5.68 -7.82 -8.74
CA GLY A 151 4.54 -7.09 -9.25
C GLY A 151 4.41 -7.21 -10.77
N LEU A 152 5.52 -7.03 -11.49
CA LEU A 152 5.58 -7.16 -12.95
C LEU A 152 5.11 -8.55 -13.43
N LEU A 153 5.64 -9.61 -12.82
CA LEU A 153 5.29 -10.99 -13.15
C LEU A 153 3.82 -11.28 -12.89
N MET A 154 3.25 -10.70 -11.84
CA MET A 154 1.83 -10.80 -11.56
C MET A 154 0.99 -10.01 -12.59
N ILE A 155 1.50 -8.94 -13.23
CA ILE A 155 0.84 -8.26 -14.41
C ILE A 155 0.75 -9.22 -15.55
N LEU A 156 1.90 -9.80 -15.89
CA LEU A 156 2.01 -10.69 -17.02
C LEU A 156 1.13 -11.92 -16.81
N ALA A 157 1.11 -12.49 -15.61
CA ALA A 157 0.21 -13.59 -15.26
C ALA A 157 -1.27 -13.19 -15.42
N ASN A 158 -1.66 -12.01 -14.93
CA ASN A 158 -3.05 -11.55 -15.04
C ASN A 158 -3.46 -11.28 -16.50
N MET A 159 -2.62 -10.61 -17.28
CA MET A 159 -2.85 -10.41 -18.73
C MET A 159 -2.97 -11.74 -19.48
N LEU A 160 -2.13 -12.74 -19.14
CA LEU A 160 -2.22 -14.08 -19.72
C LEU A 160 -3.52 -14.80 -19.36
N ILE A 161 -4.04 -14.60 -18.15
CA ILE A 161 -5.33 -15.17 -17.73
C ILE A 161 -6.47 -14.49 -18.49
N ILE A 162 -6.52 -13.15 -18.52
CA ILE A 162 -7.56 -12.40 -19.23
C ILE A 162 -7.61 -12.81 -20.71
N THR A 163 -6.46 -12.79 -21.39
CA THR A 163 -6.36 -13.16 -22.83
C THR A 163 -6.69 -14.62 -23.14
N ARG A 164 -6.75 -15.49 -22.13
CA ARG A 164 -7.13 -16.91 -22.27
C ARG A 164 -8.56 -17.21 -21.85
N VAL A 165 -9.15 -16.39 -20.98
CA VAL A 165 -10.48 -16.61 -20.40
C VAL A 165 -11.58 -15.84 -21.14
N GLU A 166 -11.24 -14.81 -21.92
CA GLU A 166 -12.14 -14.21 -22.91
C GLU A 166 -11.95 -14.89 -24.28
N PRO A 167 -12.74 -15.93 -24.64
CA PRO A 167 -12.97 -16.21 -26.03
C PRO A 167 -13.84 -15.07 -26.58
N GLY A 168 -13.41 -14.48 -27.70
CA GLY A 168 -14.22 -13.49 -28.43
C GLY A 168 -15.60 -14.00 -28.82
#